data_AF-A0A0A9CYK1-F1
#
_entry.id   AF-A0A0A9CYK1-F1
#
_cell.length_a   1.000
_cell.length_b   1.000
_cell.length_c   1.000
_cell.angle_alpha   90.00
_cell.angle_beta   90.00
_cell.angle_gamma   90.00
#
_symmetry.space_group_name_H-M   'P 1'
#
loop_
_entity.id
_entity.type
_entity.pdbx_description
1 polymer ?
#
loop_
_entity_poly.entity_id
_entity_poly.type
_entity_poly.pdbx_seq_one_letter_code
_entity_poly.pdbx_strand_id
1 'polypeptide(L)'
;MILNYWSRCEGFSTYPRTYDLIHANAIFSLYENKCKFEDILLEMDRILRPEGAVIIRDKVDVLVKVEKIAKAMRWDTRLADHEGGPHVPEKIIFAVKKYWAITDKSS
;
A
#
# COMPACT_ATOMS: atom_id res chain seq x y z
N MET A 1 1.07 10.28 8.45
CA MET A 1 1.50 10.48 7.05
C MET A 1 1.08 11.87 6.64
N ILE A 2 2.01 12.68 6.10
CA ILE A 2 1.89 13.90 5.27
C ILE A 2 3.03 14.90 5.59
N LEU A 3 3.76 15.25 4.52
CA LEU A 3 4.49 16.48 4.18
C LEU A 3 5.66 16.98 5.06
N ASN A 4 6.85 16.96 4.45
CA ASN A 4 7.64 18.20 4.45
C ASN A 4 7.02 19.17 3.45
N TYR A 5 7.01 20.43 3.85
CA TYR A 5 6.25 21.59 3.35
C TYR A 5 6.42 21.94 1.86
N TRP A 6 7.21 21.18 1.09
CA TRP A 6 7.61 21.54 -0.28
C TRP A 6 7.84 20.29 -1.13
N SER A 7 6.81 19.89 -1.88
CA SER A 7 6.90 19.21 -3.19
C SER A 7 7.74 17.92 -3.37
N ARG A 8 8.18 17.22 -2.32
CA ARG A 8 8.99 16.00 -2.48
C ARG A 8 8.36 14.76 -1.86
N CYS A 9 8.33 13.68 -2.63
CA CYS A 9 7.88 12.34 -2.24
C CYS A 9 8.97 11.64 -1.42
N GLU A 10 9.37 12.25 -0.30
CA GLU A 10 10.37 11.67 0.58
C GLU A 10 9.78 10.61 1.50
N GLY A 11 10.55 9.56 1.72
CA GLY A 11 10.24 8.50 2.65
C GLY A 11 10.15 8.98 4.10
N PHE A 12 9.47 8.20 4.93
CA PHE A 12 9.42 8.46 6.37
C PHE A 12 10.82 8.37 6.97
N SER A 13 11.18 9.31 7.85
CA SER A 13 12.37 9.20 8.71
C SER A 13 12.12 8.19 9.85
N THR A 14 11.74 6.96 9.47
CA THR A 14 11.47 5.84 10.37
C THR A 14 12.32 4.65 9.97
N TYR A 15 12.68 3.84 10.96
CA TYR A 15 13.44 2.63 10.73
C TYR A 15 12.67 1.63 9.85
N PRO A 16 13.34 0.90 8.95
CA PRO A 16 12.71 -0.17 8.20
C PRO A 16 12.11 -1.23 9.12
N ARG A 17 10.97 -1.83 8.74
CA ARG A 17 10.29 -2.92 9.48
C ARG A 17 9.87 -2.56 10.91
N THR A 18 9.27 -1.38 11.09
CA THR A 18 8.79 -0.92 12.42
C THR A 18 7.32 -1.25 12.66
N TYR A 19 6.51 -1.27 11.60
CA TYR A 19 5.05 -1.39 11.73
C TYR A 19 4.53 -2.75 11.25
N ASP A 20 3.53 -3.26 11.95
CA ASP A 20 2.83 -4.51 11.60
C ASP A 20 1.51 -4.24 10.85
N LEU A 21 0.97 -3.03 10.97
CA LEU A 21 -0.23 -2.58 10.26
C LEU A 21 -0.07 -1.13 9.78
N ILE A 22 -0.39 -0.88 8.52
CA ILE A 22 -0.48 0.47 7.95
C ILE A 22 -1.91 0.70 7.46
N HIS A 23 -2.53 1.77 7.92
CA HIS A 23 -3.81 2.24 7.39
C HIS A 23 -3.61 3.51 6.57
N ALA A 24 -4.12 3.52 5.34
CA ALA A 24 -4.03 4.63 4.42
C ALA A 24 -5.42 4.99 3.89
N ASN A 25 -5.78 6.26 3.98
CA ASN A 25 -7.08 6.77 3.53
C ASN A 25 -6.90 7.88 2.49
N ALA A 26 -7.47 7.69 1.31
CA ALA A 26 -7.45 8.60 0.16
C ALA A 26 -6.07 9.12 -0.26
N ILE A 27 -5.00 8.45 0.16
CA ILE A 27 -3.64 8.99 0.01
C ILE A 27 -3.18 8.99 -1.44
N PHE A 28 -3.56 7.97 -2.19
CA PHE A 28 -3.15 7.85 -3.57
C PHE A 28 -3.90 8.86 -4.44
N SER A 29 -5.20 9.06 -4.18
CA SER A 29 -5.97 10.17 -4.78
C SER A 29 -5.38 11.55 -4.45
N LEU A 30 -4.89 11.76 -3.22
CA LEU A 30 -4.33 13.06 -2.81
C LEU A 30 -2.99 13.38 -3.48
N TYR A 31 -2.18 12.35 -3.74
CA TYR A 31 -0.82 12.49 -4.26
C TYR A 31 -0.65 12.06 -5.72
N GLU A 32 -1.71 11.66 -6.43
CA GLU A 32 -1.65 11.19 -7.83
C GLU A 32 -0.93 12.17 -8.77
N ASN A 33 -1.06 13.48 -8.53
CA ASN A 33 -0.43 14.53 -9.34
C ASN A 33 0.96 14.97 -8.85
N LYS A 34 1.42 14.45 -7.71
CA LYS A 34 2.67 14.89 -7.05
C LYS A 34 3.70 13.77 -6.94
N CYS A 35 3.25 12.55 -6.71
CA CYS A 35 4.08 11.38 -6.45
C CYS A 35 3.64 10.19 -7.29
N LYS A 36 4.61 9.35 -7.64
CA LYS A 36 4.30 8.07 -8.29
C LYS A 36 3.75 7.09 -7.26
N PHE A 37 2.83 6.23 -7.69
CA PHE A 37 2.22 5.22 -6.83
C PHE A 37 3.28 4.22 -6.34
N GLU A 38 4.24 3.92 -7.20
CA GLU A 38 5.37 3.05 -6.92
C GLU A 38 6.22 3.57 -5.76
N ASP A 39 6.53 4.87 -5.75
CA ASP A 39 7.36 5.48 -4.69
C ASP A 39 6.67 5.38 -3.32
N ILE A 40 5.35 5.62 -3.29
CA ILE A 40 4.54 5.50 -2.07
C ILE A 40 4.54 4.05 -1.57
N LEU A 41 4.31 3.10 -2.48
CA LEU A 41 4.24 1.68 -2.16
C LEU A 41 5.59 1.10 -1.73
N LEU A 42 6.70 1.57 -2.31
CA LEU A 42 8.05 1.21 -1.89
C LEU A 42 8.37 1.70 -0.48
N GLU A 43 7.96 2.92 -0.13
CA GLU A 43 8.13 3.43 1.23
C GLU A 43 7.26 2.68 2.24
N MET A 44 6.04 2.29 1.85
CA MET A 44 5.21 1.39 2.65
C MET A 44 5.90 0.02 2.84
N ASP A 45 6.49 -0.56 1.79
CA ASP A 45 7.22 -1.81 1.88
C ASP A 45 8.41 -1.72 2.83
N ARG A 46 9.18 -0.63 2.75
CA ARG A 46 10.36 -0.43 3.58
C ARG A 46 10.04 -0.43 5.07
N ILE A 47 8.95 0.23 5.48
CA ILE A 47 8.60 0.40 6.90
C ILE A 47 7.77 -0.76 7.46
N LEU A 48 7.12 -1.55 6.59
CA LEU A 48 6.29 -2.68 6.99
C LEU A 48 7.15 -3.91 7.32
N ARG A 49 6.89 -4.55 8.46
CA ARG A 49 7.47 -5.84 8.84
C ARG A 49 7.01 -6.93 7.85
N PRO A 50 7.81 -7.99 7.61
CA PRO A 50 7.26 -9.19 6.98
C PRO A 50 5.98 -9.67 7.66
N GLU A 51 5.04 -10.17 6.87
CA GLU A 51 3.69 -10.58 7.32
C GLU A 51 2.81 -9.43 7.83
N GLY A 52 3.31 -8.19 7.79
CA GLY A 52 2.53 -7.01 8.09
C GLY A 52 1.42 -6.79 7.06
N ALA A 53 0.36 -6.12 7.52
CA ALA A 53 -0.82 -5.81 6.71
C ALA A 53 -0.89 -4.32 6.37
N VAL A 54 -1.49 -4.02 5.22
CA VAL A 54 -1.80 -2.67 4.76
C VAL A 54 -3.27 -2.62 4.40
N ILE A 55 -3.98 -1.62 4.90
CA ILE A 55 -5.38 -1.37 4.58
C ILE A 55 -5.44 -0.03 3.87
N ILE A 56 -5.86 -0.05 2.61
CA ILE A 56 -5.93 1.12 1.74
C ILE A 56 -7.39 1.37 1.40
N ARG A 57 -7.89 2.55 1.75
CA ARG A 57 -9.22 3.02 1.37
C ARG A 57 -9.07 4.12 0.34
N ASP A 58 -9.58 3.92 -0.87
CA ASP A 58 -9.51 4.91 -1.94
C ASP A 58 -10.57 4.63 -3.02
N LYS A 59 -10.61 5.47 -4.06
CA LYS A 59 -11.48 5.27 -5.22
C LYS A 59 -11.09 4.01 -6.00
N VAL A 60 -12.08 3.36 -6.60
CA VAL A 60 -11.88 2.09 -7.32
C VAL A 60 -10.83 2.15 -8.44
N ASP A 61 -10.76 3.24 -9.19
CA ASP A 61 -9.81 3.45 -10.29
C ASP A 61 -8.35 3.50 -9.79
N VAL A 62 -8.15 4.15 -8.65
CA VAL A 62 -6.86 4.21 -7.95
C VAL A 62 -6.48 2.86 -7.37
N LEU A 63 -7.42 2.17 -6.72
CA LEU A 63 -7.18 0.87 -6.12
C LEU A 63 -6.77 -0.19 -7.15
N VAL A 64 -7.34 -0.18 -8.35
CA VAL A 64 -6.94 -1.10 -9.44
C VAL A 64 -5.47 -0.91 -9.83
N LYS A 65 -4.98 0.35 -9.88
CA LYS A 65 -3.56 0.64 -10.15
C LYS A 65 -2.67 0.13 -9.01
N VAL A 66 -3.07 0.42 -7.76
CA VAL A 66 -2.36 -0.01 -6.56
C VAL A 66 -2.28 -1.53 -6.46
N GLU A 67 -3.38 -2.23 -6.74
CA GLU A 67 -3.43 -3.70 -6.72
C GLU A 67 -2.44 -4.31 -7.71
N LYS A 68 -2.35 -3.75 -8.93
CA LYS A 68 -1.41 -4.21 -9.96
C LYS A 68 0.05 -4.11 -9.49
N ILE A 69 0.42 -2.99 -8.87
CA ILE A 69 1.77 -2.77 -8.36
C ILE A 69 2.04 -3.66 -7.14
N ALA A 70 1.10 -3.73 -6.19
CA ALA A 70 1.22 -4.56 -4.99
C ALA A 70 1.39 -6.05 -5.34
N LYS A 71 0.65 -6.57 -6.32
CA LYS A 71 0.85 -7.94 -6.85
C LYS A 71 2.24 -8.13 -7.46
N ALA A 72 2.75 -7.15 -8.19
CA ALA A 72 4.10 -7.19 -8.74
C ALA A 72 5.19 -7.23 -7.63
N MET A 73 4.95 -6.57 -6.50
CA MET A 73 5.77 -6.64 -5.29
C MET A 73 5.58 -7.93 -4.47
N ARG A 74 4.76 -8.88 -4.96
CA ARG A 74 4.43 -10.16 -4.31
C ARG A 74 3.66 -10.02 -2.99
N TRP A 75 2.90 -8.93 -2.83
CA TRP A 75 1.95 -8.80 -1.73
C TRP A 75 0.68 -9.60 -2.06
N ASP A 76 0.06 -10.18 -1.04
CA ASP A 76 -1.26 -10.80 -1.19
C ASP A 76 -2.35 -9.74 -1.02
N THR A 77 -3.15 -9.50 -2.04
CA THR A 77 -4.14 -8.42 -2.06
C THR A 77 -5.55 -8.98 -2.13
N ARG A 78 -6.46 -8.44 -1.30
CA ARG A 78 -7.89 -8.74 -1.32
C ARG A 78 -8.66 -7.43 -1.36
N LEU A 79 -9.55 -7.31 -2.34
CA LEU A 79 -10.42 -6.16 -2.49
C LEU A 79 -11.77 -6.46 -1.82
N ALA A 80 -12.26 -5.51 -1.04
CA ALA A 80 -13.53 -5.57 -0.35
C ALA A 80 -14.38 -4.35 -0.70
N ASP A 81 -15.70 -4.55 -0.74
CA ASP A 81 -16.64 -3.46 -0.95
C ASP A 81 -16.76 -2.58 0.31
N HIS A 82 -17.14 -1.32 0.08
CA HIS A 82 -17.35 -0.36 1.15
C HIS A 82 -18.59 -0.71 1.97
N GLU A 83 -18.56 -0.34 3.26
CA GLU A 83 -19.63 -0.61 4.24
C GLU A 83 -20.99 -0.02 3.80
N GLY A 84 -20.97 1.02 2.97
CA GLY A 84 -22.15 1.66 2.36
C GLY A 84 -22.75 0.94 1.15
N GLY A 85 -22.21 -0.22 0.76
CA GLY A 85 -22.72 -1.06 -0.33
C GLY A 85 -21.98 -0.91 -1.67
N PRO A 86 -22.34 -1.72 -2.68
CA PRO A 86 -21.59 -1.85 -3.93
C PRO A 86 -21.66 -0.61 -4.86
N HIS A 87 -22.52 0.36 -4.56
CA HIS A 87 -22.68 1.59 -5.34
C HIS A 87 -21.80 2.74 -4.86
N VAL A 88 -21.05 2.57 -3.76
CA VAL A 88 -20.10 3.58 -3.32
C VAL A 88 -18.81 3.45 -4.15
N PRO A 89 -18.29 4.55 -4.73
CA PRO A 89 -17.10 4.51 -5.59
C PRO A 89 -15.80 4.26 -4.81
N GLU A 90 -15.83 4.47 -3.50
CA GLU A 90 -14.75 4.14 -2.59
C GLU A 90 -14.79 2.65 -2.25
N LYS A 91 -13.63 2.01 -2.20
CA LYS A 91 -13.47 0.60 -1.84
C LYS A 91 -12.28 0.42 -0.90
N ILE A 92 -12.11 -0.78 -0.39
CA ILE A 92 -11.03 -1.11 0.55
C ILE A 92 -10.17 -2.23 -0.06
N ILE A 93 -8.86 -2.03 -0.13
CA ILE A 93 -7.89 -3.08 -0.38
C ILE A 93 -7.22 -3.45 0.94
N PHE A 94 -7.21 -4.75 1.22
CA PHE A 94 -6.38 -5.37 2.23
C PHE A 94 -5.19 -6.01 1.52
N ALA A 95 -3.97 -5.60 1.84
CA ALA A 95 -2.76 -6.17 1.31
C ALA A 95 -1.88 -6.72 2.44
N VAL A 96 -1.31 -7.90 2.26
CA VAL A 96 -0.42 -8.55 3.24
C VAL A 96 0.93 -8.80 2.58
N LYS A 97 1.99 -8.30 3.21
CA LYS A 97 3.35 -8.50 2.73
C LYS A 97 3.82 -9.91 3.06
N LYS A 98 4.17 -10.68 2.04
CA LYS A 98 4.70 -12.04 2.25
C LYS A 98 6.12 -11.99 2.80
N TYR A 99 6.46 -12.89 3.71
CA TYR A 99 7.84 -13.10 4.10
C TYR A 99 8.59 -13.78 2.96
N TRP A 100 9.65 -13.13 2.49
CA TRP A 100 10.55 -13.68 1.48
C TRP A 100 11.70 -14.42 2.18
N ALA A 101 11.46 -15.52 2.87
CA ALA A 101 12.56 -16.47 3.00
C ALA A 101 12.75 -17.12 1.62
N ILE A 102 13.98 -17.12 1.10
CA ILE A 102 14.34 -18.03 0.00
C ILE A 102 14.12 -19.42 0.59
N THR A 103 12.98 -20.03 0.26
CA THR A 103 12.85 -21.47 0.43
C THR A 103 13.62 -22.04 -0.73
N ASP A 104 14.87 -22.46 -0.46
CA ASP A 104 15.56 -23.40 -1.32
C ASP A 104 14.65 -24.63 -1.43
N LYS A 105 13.80 -24.64 -2.45
CA LYS A 105 13.17 -25.87 -2.89
C LYS A 105 14.28 -26.69 -3.55
N SER A 106 15.05 -27.36 -2.71
CA SER A 106 15.77 -28.57 -3.10
C SER A 106 14.71 -29.58 -3.56
N SER A 107 14.70 -29.83 -4.86
CA SER A 107 14.05 -30.97 -5.49
C SER A 107 15.11 -31.70 -6.29
#